data_AF-A0A5N7Z8P6-F1
#
_entry.id   AF-A0A5N7Z8P6-F1
#
_cell.length_a   1.000
_cell.length_b   1.000
_cell.length_c   1.000
_cell.angle_alpha   90.00
_cell.angle_beta   90.00
_cell.angle_gamma   90.00
#
_symmetry.space_group_name_H-M   'P 1'
#
loop_
_entity.id
_entity.type
_entity.pdbx_description
1 polymer ?
#
loop_
_entity_poly.entity_id
_entity_poly.type
_entity_poly.pdbx_seq_one_letter_code
_entity_poly.pdbx_strand_id
1 'polypeptide(L)'
;MGAGPAGLAAALTLQKESVTCAVIDYRRENVFKPGESLAPGANFILDKLGLHKIAASGFHNTYVGNNVVWGDTMPRQRYFLNEPYGNGLHLNRVVFENQLLETAIERGISLFLNYQIKNITETPDKMFLECLSPAGNFTVIETDFILDCSGRASIVAKKSGVKRTTLDNLVSYHFMIPKPETVLKGMTYIESVADGWWYMAPVNDGKTVVNFMSDSDLHMVKPELLKDWLRQK
;
A
#
# COMPACT_ATOMS: atom_id res chain seq x y z
N MET A 1 4.39 14.67 -1.32
CA MET A 1 5.26 13.99 -0.32
C MET A 1 4.95 12.50 -0.32
N GLY A 2 5.92 11.64 -0.60
CA GLY A 2 5.75 10.18 -0.64
C GLY A 2 5.64 9.63 -2.06
N ALA A 3 6.47 8.64 -2.42
CA ALA A 3 6.47 7.97 -3.73
C ALA A 3 5.80 6.58 -3.67
N GLY A 4 4.85 6.39 -2.76
CA GLY A 4 3.96 5.23 -2.76
C GLY A 4 2.76 5.41 -3.72
N PRO A 5 1.83 4.44 -3.76
CA PRO A 5 0.68 4.47 -4.67
C PRO A 5 -0.13 5.77 -4.61
N ALA A 6 -0.39 6.30 -3.42
CA ALA A 6 -1.14 7.54 -3.25
C ALA A 6 -0.42 8.76 -3.88
N GLY A 7 0.88 8.91 -3.63
CA GLY A 7 1.64 10.05 -4.13
C GLY A 7 1.89 10.00 -5.63
N LEU A 8 2.16 8.81 -6.17
CA LEU A 8 2.32 8.63 -7.61
C LEU A 8 0.98 8.79 -8.34
N ALA A 9 -0.13 8.28 -7.81
CA ALA A 9 -1.46 8.51 -8.38
C ALA A 9 -1.83 10.00 -8.38
N ALA A 10 -1.54 10.72 -7.29
CA ALA A 10 -1.77 12.16 -7.22
C ALA A 10 -0.92 12.91 -8.25
N ALA A 11 0.37 12.61 -8.36
CA ALA A 11 1.26 13.26 -9.33
C ALA A 11 0.85 12.99 -10.77
N LEU A 12 0.47 11.75 -11.10
CA LEU A 12 -0.06 11.38 -12.42
C LEU A 12 -1.38 12.11 -12.73
N THR A 13 -2.22 12.34 -11.72
CA THR A 13 -3.47 13.12 -11.87
C THR A 13 -3.16 14.58 -12.17
N LEU A 14 -2.29 15.21 -11.37
CA LEU A 14 -1.89 16.61 -11.56
C LEU A 14 -1.24 16.83 -12.93
N GLN A 15 -0.36 15.91 -13.34
CA GLN A 15 0.29 15.96 -14.66
C GLN A 15 -0.74 15.92 -15.80
N LYS A 16 -1.79 15.11 -15.68
CA LYS A 16 -2.87 15.02 -16.67
C LYS A 16 -3.65 16.33 -16.78
N GLU A 17 -3.83 17.03 -15.67
CA GLU A 17 -4.47 18.34 -15.60
C GLU A 17 -3.49 19.51 -15.88
N SER A 18 -2.27 19.21 -16.37
CA SER A 18 -1.21 20.20 -16.64
C SER A 18 -0.76 21.03 -15.44
N VAL A 19 -0.92 20.48 -14.23
CA VAL A 19 -0.42 21.09 -12.99
C VAL A 19 0.99 20.58 -12.72
N THR A 20 1.96 21.49 -12.66
CA THR A 20 3.35 21.18 -12.33
C THR A 20 3.44 20.61 -10.91
N CYS A 21 4.08 19.46 -10.77
CA CYS A 21 4.28 18.85 -9.47
C CYS A 21 5.64 18.14 -9.38
N ALA A 22 6.09 17.95 -8.14
CA ALA A 22 7.24 17.14 -7.81
C ALA A 22 6.87 16.13 -6.72
N VAL A 23 7.43 14.92 -6.80
CA VAL A 23 7.31 13.91 -5.76
C VAL A 23 8.64 13.80 -5.04
N ILE A 24 8.62 14.03 -3.75
CA ILE A 24 9.76 13.84 -2.86
C ILE A 24 9.49 12.68 -1.93
N ASP A 25 10.44 11.77 -1.80
CA ASP A 25 10.29 10.55 -1.00
C ASP A 25 11.61 10.16 -0.34
N TYR A 26 11.53 9.70 0.90
CA TYR A 26 12.65 9.08 1.59
C TYR A 26 12.44 7.57 1.61
N ARG A 27 12.81 6.92 0.51
CA ARG A 27 12.71 5.46 0.37
C ARG A 27 13.83 4.82 1.16
N ARG A 28 13.50 4.20 2.31
CA ARG A 28 14.33 3.09 2.80
C ARG A 28 14.03 1.90 1.90
N GLU A 29 15.03 1.07 1.61
CA GLU A 29 14.99 -0.06 0.68
C GLU A 29 13.68 -0.87 0.75
N ASN A 30 13.36 -1.59 -0.34
CA ASN A 30 12.15 -2.39 -0.51
C ASN A 30 12.02 -3.51 0.55
N VAL A 31 11.64 -3.13 1.77
CA VAL A 31 11.10 -4.05 2.77
C VAL A 31 9.76 -4.52 2.22
N PHE A 32 9.47 -5.82 2.36
CA PHE A 32 8.16 -6.37 2.08
C PHE A 32 7.07 -5.48 2.72
N LYS A 33 6.07 -5.08 1.92
CA LYS A 33 4.95 -4.26 2.38
C LYS A 33 3.65 -5.06 2.21
N PRO A 34 2.88 -5.28 3.28
CA PRO A 34 1.57 -5.92 3.17
C PRO A 34 0.58 -5.07 2.35
N GLY A 35 -0.44 -5.71 1.77
CA GLY A 35 -1.57 -5.06 1.09
C GLY A 35 -1.73 -5.48 -0.37
N GLU A 36 -1.84 -6.76 -0.63
CA GLU A 36 -1.70 -7.35 -1.95
C GLU A 36 -3.03 -7.36 -2.71
N SER A 37 -4.17 -7.32 -2.02
CA SER A 37 -5.48 -7.30 -2.67
C SER A 37 -5.90 -5.89 -3.10
N LEU A 38 -5.86 -5.63 -4.39
CA LEU A 38 -6.44 -4.46 -5.03
C LEU A 38 -7.86 -4.77 -5.50
N ALA A 39 -8.86 -4.08 -4.94
CA ALA A 39 -10.27 -4.32 -5.27
C ALA A 39 -10.62 -3.87 -6.71
N PRO A 40 -11.67 -4.43 -7.33
CA PRO A 40 -12.13 -4.07 -8.68
C PRO A 40 -12.26 -2.56 -8.93
N GLY A 41 -12.80 -1.81 -7.97
CA GLY A 41 -12.97 -0.35 -8.10
C GLY A 41 -11.68 0.43 -8.37
N ALA A 42 -10.51 -0.13 -8.03
CA ALA A 42 -9.24 0.50 -8.34
C ALA A 42 -8.89 0.44 -9.83
N ASN A 43 -9.42 -0.53 -10.60
CA ASN A 43 -9.18 -0.60 -12.04
C ASN A 43 -9.69 0.66 -12.76
N PHE A 44 -10.82 1.22 -12.30
CA PHE A 44 -11.31 2.50 -12.80
C PHE A 44 -10.28 3.62 -12.64
N ILE A 45 -9.61 3.67 -11.48
CA ILE A 45 -8.57 4.67 -11.19
C ILE A 45 -7.35 4.41 -12.07
N LEU A 46 -6.91 3.16 -12.18
CA LEU A 46 -5.79 2.79 -13.06
C LEU A 46 -6.07 3.20 -14.51
N ASP A 47 -7.27 2.93 -15.03
CA ASP A 47 -7.68 3.33 -16.38
C ASP A 47 -7.71 4.85 -16.56
N LYS A 48 -8.28 5.58 -15.59
CA LYS A 48 -8.30 7.06 -15.60
C LYS A 48 -6.91 7.67 -15.63
N LEU A 49 -5.94 7.01 -14.98
CA LEU A 49 -4.54 7.39 -14.96
C LEU A 49 -3.75 6.87 -16.17
N GLY A 50 -4.35 6.09 -17.07
CA GLY A 50 -3.68 5.50 -18.24
C GLY A 50 -2.74 4.33 -17.88
N LEU A 51 -3.01 3.64 -16.76
CA LEU A 51 -2.22 2.55 -16.20
C LEU A 51 -2.83 1.15 -16.47
N HIS A 52 -3.77 1.04 -17.40
CA HIS A 52 -4.46 -0.22 -17.76
C HIS A 52 -3.50 -1.39 -18.05
N LYS A 53 -2.29 -1.11 -18.53
CA LYS A 53 -1.25 -2.12 -18.82
C LYS A 53 -0.75 -2.84 -17.56
N ILE A 54 -0.87 -2.25 -16.37
CA ILE A 54 -0.46 -2.88 -15.12
C ILE A 54 -1.22 -4.20 -14.90
N ALA A 55 -2.54 -4.17 -15.06
CA ALA A 55 -3.39 -5.35 -14.93
C ALA A 55 -3.03 -6.45 -15.95
N ALA A 56 -2.62 -6.07 -17.16
CA ALA A 56 -2.25 -6.97 -18.24
C ALA A 56 -0.78 -7.42 -18.21
N SER A 57 0.02 -6.96 -17.24
CA SER A 57 1.47 -7.16 -17.25
C SER A 57 1.93 -8.60 -16.95
N GLY A 58 1.03 -9.47 -16.47
CA GLY A 58 1.35 -10.84 -16.05
C GLY A 58 2.04 -10.93 -14.68
N PHE A 59 2.42 -9.80 -14.07
CA PHE A 59 3.06 -9.75 -12.74
C PHE A 59 2.07 -9.73 -11.57
N HIS A 60 0.77 -9.77 -11.85
CA HIS A 60 -0.30 -9.73 -10.86
C HIS A 60 -1.30 -10.85 -11.13
N ASN A 61 -1.76 -11.53 -10.09
CA ASN A 61 -2.80 -12.55 -10.24
C ASN A 61 -4.17 -11.88 -10.32
N THR A 62 -5.09 -12.52 -11.04
CA THR A 62 -6.50 -12.11 -11.04
C THR A 62 -7.14 -12.41 -9.68
N TYR A 63 -7.81 -11.41 -9.11
CA TYR A 63 -8.54 -11.51 -7.85
C TYR A 63 -10.05 -11.47 -8.12
N VAL A 64 -10.74 -12.61 -7.97
CA VAL A 64 -12.12 -12.83 -8.45
C VAL A 64 -13.18 -12.77 -7.35
N GLY A 65 -12.79 -12.66 -6.08
CA GLY A 65 -13.73 -12.63 -4.97
C GLY A 65 -13.17 -13.07 -3.63
N ASN A 66 -14.03 -13.12 -2.62
CA ASN A 66 -13.66 -13.48 -1.25
C ASN A 66 -14.39 -14.74 -0.79
N ASN A 67 -13.68 -15.59 -0.05
CA ASN A 67 -14.25 -16.61 0.81
C ASN A 67 -14.18 -16.08 2.24
N VAL A 68 -15.33 -15.95 2.91
CA VAL A 68 -15.42 -15.34 4.23
C VAL A 68 -16.10 -16.30 5.19
N VAL A 69 -15.40 -16.67 6.26
CA VAL A 69 -15.96 -17.36 7.43
C VAL A 69 -16.00 -16.33 8.56
N TRP A 70 -17.16 -15.79 8.89
CA TRP A 70 -17.25 -14.74 9.91
C TRP A 70 -18.35 -15.02 10.91
N GLY A 71 -18.01 -15.69 12.01
CA GLY A 71 -18.97 -16.26 12.97
C GLY A 71 -19.84 -17.40 12.42
N ASP A 72 -19.62 -17.79 11.16
CA ASP A 72 -20.35 -18.82 10.44
C ASP A 72 -19.63 -20.17 10.54
N THR A 73 -20.36 -21.29 10.39
CA THR A 73 -19.76 -22.64 10.34
C THR A 73 -19.26 -23.03 8.95
N MET A 74 -19.66 -22.30 7.92
CA MET A 74 -19.27 -22.54 6.53
C MET A 74 -18.88 -21.23 5.82
N PRO A 75 -17.95 -21.27 4.84
CA PRO A 75 -17.52 -20.09 4.11
C PRO A 75 -18.62 -19.55 3.22
N ARG A 76 -18.84 -18.24 3.28
CA ARG A 76 -19.63 -17.48 2.31
C ARG A 76 -18.73 -17.00 1.17
N GLN A 77 -19.12 -17.29 -0.06
CA GLN A 77 -18.39 -16.87 -1.24
C GLN A 77 -19.02 -15.60 -1.83
N ARG A 78 -18.21 -14.57 -2.04
CA ARG A 78 -18.60 -13.36 -2.76
C ARG A 78 -17.71 -13.18 -3.97
N TYR A 79 -18.25 -13.44 -5.15
CA TYR A 79 -17.57 -13.22 -6.42
C TYR A 79 -17.75 -11.79 -6.94
N PHE A 80 -16.80 -11.33 -7.76
CA PHE A 80 -16.84 -10.03 -8.43
C PHE A 80 -17.49 -10.05 -9.82
N LEU A 81 -18.26 -11.10 -10.15
CA LEU A 81 -18.88 -11.28 -11.47
C LEU A 81 -19.74 -10.08 -11.91
N ASN A 82 -20.33 -9.36 -10.95
CA ASN A 82 -21.20 -8.20 -11.19
C ASN A 82 -20.51 -6.85 -10.89
N GLU A 83 -19.20 -6.84 -10.64
CA GLU A 83 -18.46 -5.60 -10.39
C GLU A 83 -18.21 -4.88 -11.73
N PRO A 84 -18.55 -3.59 -11.85
CA PRO A 84 -18.55 -2.86 -13.12
C PRO A 84 -17.16 -2.70 -13.74
N TYR A 85 -16.11 -2.88 -12.94
CA TYR A 85 -14.71 -2.77 -13.35
C TYR A 85 -13.99 -4.14 -13.37
N GLY A 86 -14.76 -5.22 -13.45
CA GLY A 86 -14.26 -6.58 -13.59
C GLY A 86 -13.64 -7.15 -12.31
N ASN A 87 -12.60 -7.96 -12.47
CA ASN A 87 -11.89 -8.58 -11.35
C ASN A 87 -10.88 -7.62 -10.72
N GLY A 88 -10.57 -7.80 -9.44
CA GLY A 88 -9.45 -7.12 -8.80
C GLY A 88 -8.11 -7.73 -9.20
N LEU A 89 -7.05 -7.28 -8.54
CA LEU A 89 -5.70 -7.82 -8.67
C LEU A 89 -5.15 -8.24 -7.32
N HIS A 90 -4.54 -9.43 -7.24
CA HIS A 90 -3.56 -9.70 -6.20
C HIS A 90 -2.18 -9.25 -6.71
N LEU A 91 -1.72 -8.14 -6.18
CA LEU A 91 -0.53 -7.43 -6.58
C LEU A 91 0.73 -8.12 -6.07
N ASN A 92 1.72 -8.26 -6.96
CA ASN A 92 3.10 -8.14 -6.54
C ASN A 92 3.36 -6.66 -6.22
N ARG A 93 3.36 -6.30 -4.93
CA ARG A 93 3.41 -4.89 -4.50
C ARG A 93 4.68 -4.17 -4.90
N VAL A 94 5.82 -4.86 -4.93
CA VAL A 94 7.10 -4.27 -5.36
C VAL A 94 7.04 -3.92 -6.84
N VAL A 95 6.58 -4.86 -7.67
CA VAL A 95 6.43 -4.62 -9.12
C VAL A 95 5.39 -3.52 -9.38
N PHE A 96 4.25 -3.55 -8.70
CA PHE A 96 3.21 -2.53 -8.85
C PHE A 96 3.74 -1.13 -8.53
N GLU A 97 4.40 -0.94 -7.38
CA GLU A 97 4.96 0.37 -7.00
C GLU A 97 6.05 0.83 -7.97
N ASN A 98 6.84 -0.09 -8.52
CA ASN A 98 7.84 0.24 -9.55
C ASN A 98 7.20 0.62 -10.88
N GLN A 99 6.16 -0.07 -11.33
CA GLN A 99 5.42 0.29 -12.56
C GLN A 99 4.80 1.69 -12.47
N LEU A 100 4.27 2.06 -11.29
CA LEU A 100 3.78 3.42 -11.04
C LEU A 100 4.92 4.44 -11.12
N LEU A 101 6.08 4.11 -10.55
CA LEU A 101 7.25 4.97 -10.53
C LEU A 101 7.82 5.17 -11.94
N GLU A 102 7.98 4.09 -12.70
CA GLU A 102 8.42 4.10 -14.10
C GLU A 102 7.47 4.94 -14.95
N THR A 103 6.15 4.77 -14.78
CA THR A 103 5.18 5.60 -15.51
C THR A 103 5.32 7.09 -15.17
N ALA A 104 5.59 7.43 -13.90
CA ALA A 104 5.82 8.82 -13.52
C ALA A 104 7.09 9.40 -14.16
N ILE A 105 8.16 8.61 -14.25
CA ILE A 105 9.42 8.98 -14.93
C ILE A 105 9.17 9.20 -16.42
N GLU A 106 8.51 8.24 -17.08
CA GLU A 106 8.18 8.31 -18.51
C GLU A 106 7.34 9.55 -18.86
N ARG A 107 6.50 9.99 -17.92
CA ARG A 107 5.67 11.20 -18.06
C ARG A 107 6.37 12.49 -17.66
N GLY A 108 7.66 12.45 -17.33
CA GLY A 108 8.47 13.61 -17.00
C GLY A 108 8.14 14.25 -15.65
N ILE A 109 7.51 13.51 -14.73
CA ILE A 109 7.26 14.02 -13.38
C ILE A 109 8.59 14.14 -12.64
N SER A 110 8.84 15.28 -11.98
CA SER A 110 10.06 15.48 -11.21
C SER A 110 10.05 14.63 -9.93
N LEU A 111 11.05 13.76 -9.78
CA LEU A 111 11.15 12.83 -8.64
C LEU A 111 12.44 13.09 -7.85
N PHE A 112 12.28 13.40 -6.57
CA PHE A 112 13.35 13.58 -5.58
C PHE A 112 13.38 12.35 -4.65
N LEU A 113 13.95 11.25 -5.13
CA LEU A 113 14.02 9.99 -4.39
C LEU A 113 15.20 9.98 -3.42
N ASN A 114 14.99 9.38 -2.24
CA ASN A 114 15.94 9.31 -1.12
C ASN A 114 16.26 10.68 -0.49
N TYR A 115 15.42 11.70 -0.70
CA TYR A 115 15.56 13.01 -0.07
C TYR A 115 14.86 13.02 1.30
N GLN A 116 15.54 13.54 2.32
CA GLN A 116 14.96 13.71 3.65
C GLN A 116 14.45 15.14 3.83
N ILE A 117 13.19 15.30 4.23
CA ILE A 117 12.68 16.62 4.66
C ILE A 117 13.17 16.93 6.07
N LYS A 118 13.91 18.02 6.21
CA LYS A 118 14.41 18.52 7.50
C LYS A 118 13.45 19.52 8.09
N ASN A 119 12.94 20.46 7.29
CA ASN A 119 12.04 21.50 7.74
C ASN A 119 10.95 21.81 6.71
N ILE A 120 9.81 22.32 7.20
CA ILE A 120 8.74 22.89 6.37
C ILE A 120 8.41 24.24 6.98
N THR A 121 8.51 25.29 6.19
CA THR A 121 8.14 26.66 6.58
C THR A 121 7.13 27.20 5.58
N GLU A 122 6.36 28.21 6.00
CA GLU A 122 5.33 28.82 5.17
C GLU A 122 5.35 30.34 5.30
N THR A 123 5.03 31.02 4.22
CA THR A 123 4.60 32.42 4.19
C THR A 123 3.10 32.44 3.87
N PRO A 124 2.43 33.61 3.89
CA PRO A 124 1.02 33.68 3.51
C PRO A 124 0.70 33.11 2.11
N ASP A 125 1.68 33.12 1.19
CA ASP A 125 1.46 32.78 -0.22
C ASP A 125 2.16 31.46 -0.65
N LYS A 126 3.16 30.97 0.08
CA LYS A 126 4.04 29.87 -0.35
C LYS A 126 4.47 28.96 0.79
N MET A 127 4.82 27.73 0.45
CA MET A 127 5.45 26.75 1.33
C MET A 127 6.88 26.44 0.84
N PHE A 128 7.79 26.24 1.79
CA PHE A 128 9.20 25.94 1.55
C PHE A 128 9.60 24.66 2.26
N LEU A 129 10.20 23.72 1.52
CA LEU A 129 10.66 22.45 2.04
C LEU A 129 12.19 22.41 2.00
N GLU A 130 12.81 22.38 3.18
CA GLU A 130 14.26 22.13 3.31
C GLU A 130 14.52 20.62 3.21
N CYS A 131 15.24 20.24 2.16
CA CYS A 131 15.49 18.85 1.79
C CYS A 131 16.98 18.55 1.86
N LEU A 132 17.35 17.42 2.46
CA LEU A 132 18.70 16.87 2.41
C LEU A 132 18.75 15.78 1.33
N SER A 133 19.59 15.98 0.32
CA SER A 133 19.80 15.02 -0.75
C SER A 133 20.60 13.79 -0.28
N PRO A 134 20.60 12.70 -1.05
CA PRO A 134 21.44 11.53 -0.76
C PRO A 134 22.94 11.85 -0.72
N ALA A 135 23.37 12.88 -1.44
CA ALA A 135 24.75 13.36 -1.46
C ALA A 135 25.12 14.24 -0.26
N GLY A 136 24.17 14.51 0.65
CA GLY A 136 24.39 15.36 1.82
C GLY A 136 24.22 16.86 1.56
N ASN A 137 23.75 17.25 0.37
CA ASN A 137 23.52 18.66 0.03
C ASN A 137 22.12 19.10 0.47
N PHE A 138 22.00 20.33 0.96
CA PHE A 138 20.72 20.97 1.22
C PHE A 138 20.15 21.60 -0.05
N THR A 139 18.83 21.49 -0.22
CA THR A 139 18.07 22.15 -1.28
C THR A 139 16.73 22.61 -0.72
N VAL A 140 16.25 23.75 -1.17
CA VAL A 140 14.92 24.27 -0.82
C VAL A 140 14.00 24.10 -2.01
N ILE A 141 12.83 23.50 -1.78
CA ILE A 141 11.76 23.40 -2.78
C ILE A 141 10.66 24.38 -2.38
N GLU A 142 10.34 25.31 -3.27
CA GLU A 142 9.20 26.23 -3.15
C GLU A 142 7.96 25.60 -3.81
N THR A 143 6.80 25.71 -3.16
CA THR A 143 5.53 25.20 -3.69
C THR A 143 4.32 25.96 -3.14
N ASP A 144 3.20 25.92 -3.85
CA ASP A 144 1.92 26.48 -3.40
C ASP A 144 1.20 25.55 -2.41
N PHE A 145 1.33 24.24 -2.59
CA PHE A 145 0.59 23.24 -1.81
C PHE A 145 1.42 21.97 -1.59
N ILE A 146 1.24 21.35 -0.43
CA ILE A 146 1.84 20.05 -0.12
C ILE A 146 0.74 19.00 0.01
N LEU A 147 0.83 17.97 -0.84
CA LEU A 147 0.05 16.74 -0.67
C LEU A 147 0.84 15.76 0.21
N ASP A 148 0.34 15.49 1.43
CA ASP A 148 0.95 14.49 2.32
C ASP A 148 0.49 13.07 1.96
N CYS A 149 1.27 12.41 1.10
CA CYS A 149 1.11 11.02 0.73
C CYS A 149 2.17 10.11 1.38
N SER A 150 2.73 10.53 2.52
CA SER A 150 3.77 9.78 3.25
C SER A 150 3.26 8.56 4.04
N GLY A 151 1.96 8.27 3.91
CA GLY A 151 1.31 7.11 4.52
C GLY A 151 1.42 7.12 6.05
N ARG A 152 1.85 6.00 6.64
CA ARG A 152 1.99 5.83 8.11
C ARG A 152 2.99 6.81 8.74
N ALA A 153 3.90 7.38 7.96
CA ALA A 153 4.85 8.35 8.47
C ALA A 153 4.15 9.67 8.82
N SER A 154 3.12 10.06 8.06
CA SER A 154 2.31 11.29 8.25
C SER A 154 3.18 12.52 8.49
N ILE A 155 4.20 12.68 7.65
CA ILE A 155 5.34 13.59 7.87
C ILE A 155 4.86 15.04 8.01
N VAL A 156 3.99 15.49 7.12
CA VAL A 156 3.51 16.89 7.10
C VAL A 156 2.57 17.10 8.26
N ALA A 157 1.60 16.20 8.45
CA ALA A 157 0.65 16.27 9.58
C ALA A 157 1.38 16.39 10.93
N LYS A 158 2.41 15.56 11.17
CA LYS A 158 3.22 15.62 12.40
C LYS A 158 3.99 16.93 12.54
N LYS A 159 4.58 17.43 11.44
CA LYS A 159 5.30 18.71 11.45
C LYS A 159 4.38 19.91 11.68
N SER A 160 3.13 19.84 11.21
CA SER A 160 2.09 20.83 11.46
C SER A 160 1.41 20.69 12.84
N GLY A 161 1.92 19.82 13.72
CA GLY A 161 1.38 19.64 15.07
C GLY A 161 0.04 18.88 15.14
N VAL A 162 -0.41 18.29 14.04
CA VAL A 162 -1.64 17.48 14.02
C VAL A 162 -1.40 16.21 14.82
N LYS A 163 -2.22 16.01 15.85
CA LYS A 163 -2.16 14.83 16.72
C LYS A 163 -2.94 13.68 16.08
N ARG A 164 -2.33 12.49 16.05
CA ARG A 164 -3.00 11.26 15.64
C ARG A 164 -3.83 10.74 16.80
N THR A 165 -5.12 10.50 16.55
CA THR A 165 -5.99 9.75 17.46
C THR A 165 -5.97 8.28 17.05
N THR A 166 -5.53 7.41 17.95
CA THR A 166 -5.63 5.96 17.77
C THR A 166 -7.00 5.52 18.29
N LEU A 167 -7.82 4.93 17.42
CA LEU A 167 -9.15 4.42 17.77
C LEU A 167 -9.14 2.93 18.11
N ASP A 168 -8.12 2.22 17.65
CA ASP A 168 -8.00 0.77 17.75
C ASP A 168 -6.50 0.38 17.80
N ASN A 169 -6.19 -0.70 18.50
CA ASN A 169 -4.85 -1.25 18.69
C ASN A 169 -4.59 -2.48 17.80
N LEU A 170 -5.38 -2.64 16.73
CA LEU A 170 -5.18 -3.68 15.71
C LEU A 170 -3.75 -3.70 15.16
N VAL A 171 -3.13 -4.87 15.23
CA VAL A 171 -1.84 -5.22 14.64
C VAL A 171 -2.00 -6.36 13.65
N SER A 172 -1.04 -6.45 12.73
CA SER A 172 -0.98 -7.51 11.72
C SER A 172 0.33 -8.27 11.86
N TYR A 173 0.23 -9.58 12.10
CA TYR A 173 1.34 -10.50 12.00
C TYR A 173 1.27 -11.16 10.62
N HIS A 174 2.31 -10.97 9.83
CA HIS A 174 2.32 -11.43 8.45
C HIS A 174 3.50 -12.35 8.16
N PHE A 175 3.27 -13.33 7.30
CA PHE A 175 4.29 -14.23 6.80
C PHE A 175 3.90 -14.77 5.43
N MET A 176 4.89 -15.31 4.73
CA MET A 176 4.72 -15.92 3.42
C MET A 176 4.84 -17.43 3.56
N ILE A 177 3.88 -18.15 2.99
CA ILE A 177 3.93 -19.60 2.85
C ILE A 177 4.06 -19.98 1.36
N PRO A 178 4.61 -21.17 1.04
CA PRO A 178 4.41 -21.75 -0.29
C PRO A 178 2.92 -21.84 -0.61
N LYS A 179 2.55 -21.69 -1.89
CA LYS A 179 1.17 -21.84 -2.32
C LYS A 179 0.63 -23.21 -1.83
N PRO A 180 -0.46 -23.24 -1.04
CA PRO A 180 -1.02 -24.48 -0.56
C PRO A 180 -1.60 -25.31 -1.71
N GLU A 181 -1.67 -26.63 -1.53
CA GLU A 181 -2.29 -27.54 -2.50
C GLU A 181 -3.76 -27.17 -2.78
N THR A 182 -4.46 -26.68 -1.75
CA THR A 182 -5.77 -26.06 -1.89
C THR A 182 -5.67 -24.77 -2.69
N VAL A 183 -6.08 -24.82 -3.94
CA VAL A 183 -6.04 -23.66 -4.83
C VAL A 183 -7.10 -22.65 -4.41
N LEU A 184 -6.68 -21.46 -3.96
CA LEU A 184 -7.58 -20.34 -3.69
C LEU A 184 -8.30 -19.82 -4.94
N LYS A 185 -7.88 -20.24 -6.14
CA LYS A 185 -8.48 -19.94 -7.46
C LYS A 185 -8.74 -18.44 -7.69
N GLY A 186 -7.79 -17.60 -7.27
CA GLY A 186 -7.90 -16.15 -7.37
C GLY A 186 -8.80 -15.52 -6.31
N MET A 187 -9.20 -16.25 -5.26
CA MET A 187 -9.96 -15.71 -4.14
C MET A 187 -9.05 -15.34 -2.98
N THR A 188 -9.45 -14.33 -2.22
CA THR A 188 -8.92 -14.08 -0.88
C THR A 188 -9.74 -14.88 0.12
N TYR A 189 -9.10 -15.44 1.14
CA TYR A 189 -9.76 -16.10 2.25
C TYR A 189 -9.67 -15.26 3.51
N ILE A 190 -10.78 -15.11 4.22
CA ILE A 190 -10.91 -14.32 5.44
C ILE A 190 -11.67 -15.16 6.47
N GLU A 191 -11.12 -15.31 7.67
CA GLU A 191 -11.74 -16.10 8.73
C GLU A 191 -11.61 -15.44 10.09
N SER A 192 -12.74 -15.22 10.77
CA SER A 192 -12.75 -14.75 12.15
C SER A 192 -12.40 -15.89 13.11
N VAL A 193 -11.61 -15.61 14.13
CA VAL A 193 -11.31 -16.49 15.26
C VAL A 193 -11.51 -15.73 16.57
N ALA A 194 -11.47 -16.42 17.71
CA ALA A 194 -11.70 -15.78 19.01
C ALA A 194 -10.78 -14.58 19.28
N ASP A 195 -9.52 -14.68 18.84
CA ASP A 195 -8.48 -13.68 19.10
C ASP A 195 -8.26 -12.71 17.92
N GLY A 196 -9.14 -12.70 16.91
CA GLY A 196 -8.98 -11.81 15.75
C GLY A 196 -9.47 -12.41 14.44
N TRP A 197 -8.70 -12.25 13.37
CA TRP A 197 -9.06 -12.83 12.07
C TRP A 197 -7.85 -13.08 11.17
N TRP A 198 -7.97 -14.11 10.36
CA TRP A 198 -7.01 -14.48 9.33
C TRP A 198 -7.39 -13.86 8.00
N TYR A 199 -6.37 -13.47 7.25
CA TYR A 199 -6.45 -13.11 5.85
C TYR A 199 -5.40 -13.90 5.09
N MET A 200 -5.80 -14.45 3.95
CA MET A 200 -4.90 -15.19 3.09
C MET A 200 -5.15 -14.85 1.63
N ALA A 201 -4.11 -14.50 0.90
CA ALA A 201 -4.20 -14.16 -0.52
C ALA A 201 -3.03 -14.74 -1.32
N PRO A 202 -3.29 -15.32 -2.51
CA PRO A 202 -2.23 -15.77 -3.38
C PRO A 202 -1.46 -14.57 -3.91
N VAL A 203 -0.14 -14.66 -3.97
CA VAL A 203 0.72 -13.64 -4.61
C VAL A 203 1.43 -14.25 -5.81
N ASN A 204 2.01 -13.41 -6.67
CA ASN A 204 2.94 -13.91 -7.68
C ASN A 204 4.14 -14.60 -7.02
N ASP A 205 4.81 -15.49 -7.76
CA ASP A 205 5.94 -16.32 -7.32
C ASP A 205 5.57 -17.62 -6.57
N GLY A 206 4.33 -18.09 -6.71
CA GLY A 206 3.91 -19.37 -6.12
C GLY A 206 3.87 -19.35 -4.59
N LYS A 207 3.69 -18.16 -4.01
CA LYS A 207 3.57 -17.95 -2.57
C LYS A 207 2.17 -17.46 -2.21
N THR A 208 1.86 -17.49 -0.94
CA THR A 208 0.63 -16.96 -0.38
C THR A 208 1.00 -16.12 0.84
N VAL A 209 0.47 -14.90 0.91
CA VAL A 209 0.59 -14.08 2.11
C VAL A 209 -0.49 -14.52 3.09
N VAL A 210 -0.10 -14.68 4.34
CA VAL A 210 -1.00 -14.93 5.46
C VAL A 210 -0.80 -13.80 6.45
N ASN A 211 -1.91 -13.18 6.84
CA ASN A 211 -1.96 -12.16 7.87
C ASN A 211 -2.87 -12.65 8.99
N PHE A 212 -2.40 -12.58 10.22
CA PHE A 212 -3.24 -12.64 11.41
C PHE A 212 -3.42 -11.24 11.98
N MET A 213 -4.67 -10.81 12.06
CA MET A 213 -5.08 -9.48 12.48
C MET A 213 -5.69 -9.62 13.88
N SER A 214 -5.07 -8.98 14.87
CA SER A 214 -5.42 -9.10 16.28
C SER A 214 -5.11 -7.81 17.02
N ASP A 215 -5.66 -7.63 18.21
CA ASP A 215 -5.29 -6.51 19.07
C ASP A 215 -3.93 -6.73 19.72
N SER A 216 -3.13 -5.66 19.82
CA SER A 216 -1.74 -5.74 20.30
C SER A 216 -1.60 -6.12 21.77
N ASP A 217 -2.66 -5.97 22.56
CA ASP A 217 -2.73 -6.28 23.99
C ASP A 217 -3.12 -7.74 24.28
N LEU A 218 -3.70 -8.46 23.32
CA LEU A 218 -4.02 -9.88 23.45
C LEU A 218 -2.77 -10.78 23.34
N HIS A 219 -1.78 -10.36 22.56
CA HIS A 219 -0.59 -11.15 22.26
C HIS A 219 0.69 -10.40 22.65
N MET A 220 0.83 -10.16 23.96
CA MET A 220 2.06 -9.68 24.61
C MET A 220 3.15 -10.77 24.60
N VAL A 221 3.56 -11.26 23.43
CA VAL A 221 4.46 -12.41 23.35
C VAL A 221 5.76 -12.07 22.65
N LYS A 222 6.89 -12.54 23.23
CA LYS A 222 8.19 -12.55 22.57
C LYS A 222 8.04 -13.20 21.17
N PRO A 223 8.62 -12.64 20.10
CA PRO A 223 8.38 -13.07 18.72
C PRO A 223 8.51 -14.59 18.47
N GLU A 224 9.37 -15.28 19.21
CA GLU A 224 9.59 -16.73 19.06
C GLU A 224 8.37 -17.55 19.48
N LEU A 225 7.76 -17.21 20.63
CA LEU A 225 6.56 -17.89 21.14
C LEU A 225 5.34 -17.64 20.26
N LEU A 226 5.27 -16.46 19.61
CA LEU A 226 4.20 -16.15 18.67
C LEU A 226 4.33 -16.98 17.39
N LYS A 227 5.53 -17.18 16.85
CA LYS A 227 5.74 -18.08 15.70
C LYS A 227 5.30 -19.51 16.03
N ASP A 228 5.65 -20.00 17.21
CA ASP A 228 5.27 -21.35 17.62
C ASP A 228 3.76 -21.48 17.87
N TRP A 229 3.12 -20.44 18.41
CA TRP A 229 1.65 -20.38 18.50
C TRP A 229 0.99 -20.35 17.12
N LEU A 230 1.48 -19.52 16.19
CA LEU A 230 0.96 -19.45 14.81
C LEU A 230 1.12 -20.79 14.07
N ARG A 231 2.15 -21.58 14.38
CA ARG A 231 2.35 -22.93 13.81
C ARG A 231 1.37 -23.98 14.35
N GLN A 232 0.74 -23.73 15.49
CA GLN A 232 -0.22 -24.65 16.12
C GLN A 232 -1.67 -24.39 15.70
N LYS A 233 -1.92 -23.28 14.99
CA LYS A 233 -3.23 -22.88 14.45
C LYS A 233 -3.31 -23.24 12.98
#